data_AF-A0A849EY15-F1
#
_entry.id   AF-A0A849EY15-F1
#
_cell.length_a   1.000
_cell.length_b   1.000
_cell.length_c   1.000
_cell.angle_alpha   90.00
_cell.angle_beta   90.00
_cell.angle_gamma   90.00
#
_symmetry.space_group_name_H-M   'P 1'
#
loop_
_entity.id
_entity.type
_entity.pdbx_description
1 polymer ?
#
loop_
_entity_poly.entity_id
_entity_poly.type
_entity_poly.pdbx_seq_one_letter_code
_entity_poly.pdbx_strand_id
1 'polypeptide(L)' 'MPAEEVWQQGRYRRLVKARSLLCFSAVRELGMSMTALGRKLKISTVAVSQSVRRGAQIASVEGYSF' A
#
# COMPACT_ATOMS: atom_id res chain seq x y z
N MET A 1 6.80 -10.35 -9.25
CA MET A 1 7.39 -10.07 -7.92
C MET A 1 6.72 -11.02 -6.94
N PRO A 2 7.47 -11.78 -6.15
CA PRO A 2 6.93 -12.61 -5.08
C PRO A 2 6.11 -11.77 -4.09
N ALA A 3 4.99 -12.28 -3.61
CA ALA A 3 4.08 -11.53 -2.74
C ALA A 3 4.79 -11.12 -1.43
N GLU A 4 5.71 -11.97 -0.96
CA GLU A 4 6.47 -11.83 0.28
C GLU A 4 7.39 -10.60 0.26
N GLU A 5 7.88 -10.19 -0.91
CA GLU A 5 8.75 -9.02 -1.05
C GLU A 5 8.01 -7.73 -0.65
N VAL A 6 6.71 -7.62 -0.93
CA VAL A 6 5.88 -6.45 -0.56
C VAL A 6 5.80 -6.27 0.97
N TRP A 7 5.98 -7.36 1.72
CA TRP A 7 5.95 -7.37 3.18
C TRP A 7 7.30 -7.09 3.83
N GLN A 8 8.40 -7.08 3.08
CA GLN A 8 9.74 -6.84 3.63
C GLN A 8 9.97 -5.38 4.00
N GLN A 9 10.69 -5.15 5.10
CA GLN A 9 11.10 -3.81 5.51
C GLN A 9 12.17 -3.26 4.56
N GLY A 10 11.95 -2.05 4.02
CA GLY A 10 12.88 -1.43 3.07
C GLY A 10 12.22 -0.32 2.24
N ARG A 11 13.03 0.63 1.76
CA ARG A 11 12.59 1.78 0.94
C ARG A 11 12.99 1.65 -0.54
N TYR A 12 13.09 0.43 -1.06
CA TYR A 12 13.31 0.24 -2.49
C TYR A 12 12.12 0.77 -3.30
N ARG A 13 12.38 1.55 -4.35
CA ARG A 13 11.35 2.23 -5.16
C ARG A 13 10.24 1.28 -5.65
N ARG A 14 10.61 0.04 -6.00
CA ARG A 14 9.68 -1.03 -6.39
C ARG A 14 8.76 -1.48 -5.25
N LEU A 15 9.31 -1.71 -4.05
CA LEU A 15 8.53 -2.08 -2.86
C LEU A 15 7.58 -0.95 -2.43
N VAL A 16 8.03 0.30 -2.55
CA VAL A 16 7.21 1.47 -2.23
C VAL A 16 5.99 1.56 -3.15
N LYS A 17 6.18 1.36 -4.47
CA LYS A 17 5.07 1.35 -5.45
C LYS A 17 4.07 0.24 -5.13
N ALA A 18 4.56 -0.99 -4.95
CA ALA A 18 3.70 -2.14 -4.67
C ALA A 18 2.91 -2.00 -3.36
N ARG A 19 3.58 -1.60 -2.27
CA ARG A 19 2.93 -1.38 -0.98
C ARG A 19 1.91 -0.24 -1.05
N SER A 20 2.18 0.80 -1.83
CA SER A 20 1.23 1.88 -2.05
C SER A 20 -0.04 1.42 -2.74
N LEU A 21 0.07 0.63 -3.81
CA LEU A 21 -1.09 0.06 -4.51
C LEU A 21 -1.86 -0.93 -3.62
N LEU A 22 -1.15 -1.82 -2.90
CA LEU A 22 -1.76 -2.76 -1.96
C LEU A 22 -2.54 -2.05 -0.84
N CYS A 23 -1.97 -1.03 -0.23
CA CYS A 23 -2.68 -0.27 0.80
C CYS A 23 -3.90 0.46 0.23
N PHE A 24 -3.80 1.01 -0.98
CA PHE A 24 -4.91 1.70 -1.62
C PHE A 24 -6.07 0.77 -1.94
N SER A 25 -5.82 -0.36 -2.60
CA SER A 25 -6.88 -1.33 -2.93
C SER A 25 -7.47 -1.97 -1.68
N ALA A 26 -6.66 -2.29 -0.66
CA ALA A 26 -7.18 -2.85 0.58
C ALA A 26 -8.10 -1.90 1.36
N VAL A 27 -7.83 -0.59 1.33
CA VAL A 27 -8.75 0.40 1.91
C VAL A 27 -9.99 0.58 1.04
N ARG A 28 -9.82 0.65 -0.29
CA ARG A 28 -10.89 0.97 -1.23
C ARG A 28 -11.87 -0.19 -1.46
N GLU A 29 -11.36 -1.37 -1.77
CA GLU A 29 -12.17 -2.54 -2.13
C GLU A 29 -12.56 -3.36 -0.90
N LEU A 30 -11.60 -3.61 0.00
CA LEU A 30 -11.80 -4.48 1.16
C LEU A 30 -12.32 -3.74 2.39
N GLY A 31 -12.48 -2.41 2.32
CA GLY A 31 -12.95 -1.58 3.44
C GLY A 31 -12.04 -1.66 4.69
N MET A 32 -10.78 -2.06 4.54
CA MET A 32 -9.90 -2.26 5.68
C MET A 32 -9.51 -0.93 6.32
N SER A 33 -9.47 -0.88 7.65
CA SER A 33 -8.95 0.28 8.35
C SER A 33 -7.43 0.40 8.21
N MET A 34 -6.93 1.63 8.10
CA MET A 34 -5.49 1.89 8.02
C MET A 34 -4.74 1.37 9.26
N THR A 35 -5.40 1.33 10.42
CA THR A 35 -4.84 0.76 11.66
C THR A 35 -4.64 -0.75 11.56
N ALA A 36 -5.61 -1.48 11.00
CA ALA A 36 -5.49 -2.92 10.78
C ALA A 36 -4.35 -3.23 9.79
N LEU A 37 -4.25 -2.44 8.71
CA LEU A 37 -3.14 -2.54 7.75
C LEU A 37 -1.79 -2.25 8.38
N GLY A 38 -1.69 -1.23 9.24
CA GLY A 38 -0.45 -0.89 9.95
C GLY A 38 0.05 -2.04 10.83
N ARG A 39 -0.87 -2.70 11.55
CA ARG A 39 -0.57 -3.90 12.35
C ARG A 39 -0.08 -5.06 11.47
N LYS A 40 -0.76 -5.35 10.37
CA LYS A 40 -0.38 -6.44 9.44
C LYS A 40 0.98 -6.19 8.78
N LEU A 41 1.23 -4.97 8.32
CA LEU A 41 2.45 -4.57 7.63
C LEU A 41 3.60 -4.21 8.59
N LYS A 42 3.36 -4.25 9.91
CA LYS A 42 4.31 -3.84 10.96
C LYS A 42 4.92 -2.44 10.71
N ILE A 43 4.07 -1.48 10.31
CA ILE A 43 4.42 -0.08 10.08
C ILE A 43 3.44 0.85 10.77
N SER A 44 3.80 2.12 10.93
CA SER A 44 2.90 3.11 11.54
C SER A 44 1.67 3.36 10.67
N THR A 45 0.56 3.74 11.30
CA THR A 45 -0.68 4.16 10.62
C THR A 45 -0.45 5.35 9.70
N VAL A 46 0.46 6.26 10.09
CA VAL A 46 0.91 7.39 9.25
C VAL A 46 1.60 6.89 7.98
N ALA A 47 2.47 5.87 8.08
CA ALA A 47 3.11 5.27 6.91
C ALA A 47 2.09 4.61 5.98
N VAL A 48 1.06 3.95 6.53
CA VAL A 48 -0.06 3.40 5.73
C VAL A 48 -0.82 4.52 5.02
N SER A 49 -1.19 5.59 5.73
CA SER A 49 -1.90 6.73 5.15
C SER A 49 -1.12 7.34 3.98
N GLN A 50 0.18 7.54 4.14
CA GLN A 50 1.06 8.00 3.05
C GLN A 50 1.11 7.00 1.89
N SER A 51 1.17 5.70 2.18
CA SER A 51 1.12 4.66 1.17
C SER A 51 -0.19 4.68 0.38
N VAL A 52 -1.34 4.83 1.04
CA VAL A 52 -2.68 4.93 0.41
C VAL A 52 -2.77 6.14 -0.51
N ARG A 53 -2.37 7.33 -0.03
CA ARG A 53 -2.38 8.57 -0.84
C ARG A 53 -1.53 8.43 -2.10
N ARG A 54 -0.31 7.89 -1.96
CA ARG A 54 0.56 7.61 -3.10
C ARG A 54 -0.03 6.54 -4.02
N GLY A 55 -0.66 5.51 -3.46
CA GLY A 55 -1.32 4.44 -4.22
C GLY A 55 -2.45 4.97 -5.10
N ALA A 56 -3.28 5.88 -4.58
CA ALA A 56 -4.32 6.54 -5.34
C ALA A 56 -3.74 7.35 -6.52
N GLN A 57 -2.64 8.08 -6.30
CA GLN A 57 -1.95 8.80 -7.38
C GLN A 57 -1.39 7.86 -8.45
N ILE A 58 -0.73 6.77 -8.04
CA ILE A 58 -0.18 5.78 -8.98
C ILE A 58 -1.32 5.12 -9.77
N ALA A 59 -2.41 4.72 -9.12
CA ALA A 59 -3.57 4.12 -9.77
C ALA A 59 -4.18 5.06 -10.81
N SER A 60 -4.31 6.34 -10.50
CA SER A 60 -4.81 7.35 -11.43
C SER A 60 -3.88 7.59 -12.62
N VAL A 61 -2.57 7.60 -12.42
CA VAL A 61 -1.58 7.86 -13.48
C VAL A 61 -1.42 6.64 -14.40
N GLU A 62 -1.44 5.44 -13.84
CA GLU A 62 -1.19 4.19 -14.57
C GLU A 62 -2.47 3.50 -15.06
N GLY A 63 -3.64 4.06 -14.76
CA GLY A 63 -4.93 3.55 -15.23
C GLY A 63 -5.39 2.26 -14.55
N TYR A 64 -4.94 2.01 -13.31
CA TYR A 64 -5.38 0.83 -12.57
C TYR A 64 -6.82 1.01 -12.06
N SER A 65 -7.70 0.09 -12.44
CA SER A 65 -9.02 -0.08 -11.82
C SER A 65 -8.94 -1.12 -10.71
N PHE A 66 -9.23 -0.65 -9.50
CA PHE A 66 -9.41 -1.39 -8.26
C PHE A 66 -10.85 -1.17 -7.82
#